data_AF-A0A9X8E7M2-F1
#
_entry.id   AF-A0A9X8E7M2-F1
#
_cell.length_a   1.000
_cell.length_b   1.000
_cell.length_c   1.000
_cell.angle_alpha   90.00
_cell.angle_beta   90.00
_cell.angle_gamma   90.00
#
_symmetry.space_group_name_H-M   'P 1'
#
loop_
_entity.id
_entity.type
_entity.pdbx_description
1 polymer ?
#
loop_
_entity_poly.entity_id
_entity_poly.type
_entity_poly.pdbx_seq_one_letter_code
_entity_poly.pdbx_strand_id
1 'polypeptide(L)'
;MTSLMDQTVDPCTDFYSYSWGTWCNKTTLDANQSRTDTTYTAIEAAAHELVEKLVDSKLPKLAEFYDACMDTAALDTLCLAPISSPTMTQVVLNRGHQVPTLGEPTRKGIVLLVVLGRRKQNTCPTQLPGSHNCRDLTLGSATPC
;
A
#
# COMPACT_ATOMS: atom_id res chain seq x y z
N MET A 1 -24.60 0.27 -18.03
CA MET A 1 -24.99 -0.39 -16.75
C MET A 1 -25.67 -1.72 -16.99
N THR A 2 -26.73 -1.79 -17.81
CA THR A 2 -27.53 -3.01 -18.04
C THR A 2 -26.75 -4.21 -18.57
N SER A 3 -25.61 -4.02 -19.24
CA SER A 3 -24.76 -5.11 -19.73
C SER A 3 -24.07 -5.94 -18.64
N LEU A 4 -24.02 -5.44 -17.40
CA LEU A 4 -23.36 -6.09 -16.26
C LEU A 4 -24.35 -6.83 -15.35
N MET A 5 -25.63 -6.48 -15.47
CA MET A 5 -26.71 -6.96 -14.63
C MET A 5 -27.21 -8.33 -15.08
N ASP A 6 -27.66 -9.14 -14.14
CA ASP A 6 -28.42 -10.37 -14.40
C ASP A 6 -29.89 -10.14 -14.03
N GLN A 7 -30.70 -9.85 -15.04
CA GLN A 7 -32.13 -9.53 -14.86
C GLN A 7 -32.99 -10.76 -14.53
N THR A 8 -32.40 -11.97 -14.50
CA THR A 8 -33.12 -13.18 -14.10
C THR A 8 -33.19 -13.36 -12.58
N VAL A 9 -32.35 -12.64 -11.83
CA VAL A 9 -32.30 -12.65 -10.37
C VAL A 9 -33.27 -11.61 -9.80
N ASP A 10 -34.01 -11.95 -8.74
CA ASP A 10 -34.85 -10.98 -8.04
C ASP A 10 -33.97 -10.00 -7.21
N PRO A 11 -33.99 -8.69 -7.51
CA PRO A 11 -33.21 -7.69 -6.77
C PRO A 11 -33.60 -7.59 -5.29
N CYS A 12 -34.81 -7.99 -4.90
CA CYS A 12 -35.26 -7.95 -3.51
C CYS A 12 -34.61 -9.05 -2.65
N THR A 13 -34.14 -10.13 -3.28
CA THR A 13 -33.52 -11.28 -2.59
C THR A 13 -32.01 -11.28 -2.69
N ASP A 14 -31.45 -10.92 -3.85
CA ASP A 14 -30.00 -10.84 -4.06
C ASP A 14 -29.68 -9.70 -5.04
N PHE A 15 -29.62 -8.50 -4.48
CA PHE A 15 -29.29 -7.30 -5.25
C PHE A 15 -27.88 -7.34 -5.86
N TYR A 16 -26.95 -8.07 -5.24
CA TYR A 16 -25.57 -8.15 -5.73
C TYR A 16 -25.50 -8.94 -7.03
N SER A 17 -26.08 -10.15 -7.04
CA SER A 17 -26.16 -10.99 -8.23
C SER A 17 -27.01 -10.35 -9.33
N TYR A 18 -28.12 -9.68 -8.98
CA TYR A 18 -28.89 -8.89 -9.95
C TYR A 18 -28.06 -7.78 -10.60
N SER A 19 -27.25 -7.06 -9.81
CA SER A 19 -26.50 -5.89 -10.31
C SER A 19 -25.25 -6.26 -11.12
N TRP A 20 -24.58 -7.37 -10.78
CA TRP A 20 -23.26 -7.72 -11.31
C TRP A 20 -23.12 -9.16 -11.82
N GLY A 21 -24.19 -9.98 -11.75
CA GLY A 21 -24.13 -11.42 -12.02
C GLY A 21 -23.61 -11.75 -13.41
N THR A 22 -24.03 -11.01 -14.44
CA THR A 22 -23.51 -11.19 -15.81
C THR A 22 -22.01 -10.88 -15.90
N TRP A 23 -21.53 -9.89 -15.17
CA TRP A 23 -20.10 -9.57 -15.12
C TRP A 23 -19.31 -10.64 -14.37
N CYS A 24 -19.79 -11.09 -13.21
CA CYS A 24 -19.14 -12.14 -12.42
C CYS A 24 -18.98 -13.44 -13.22
N ASN A 25 -20.00 -13.82 -14.01
CA ASN A 25 -19.95 -15.03 -14.83
C ASN A 25 -18.98 -14.93 -16.02
N LYS A 26 -18.75 -13.72 -16.54
CA LYS A 26 -17.89 -13.50 -17.71
C LYS A 26 -16.45 -13.16 -17.35
N THR A 27 -16.23 -12.63 -16.15
CA THR A 27 -14.93 -12.12 -15.75
C THR A 27 -14.04 -13.23 -15.25
N THR A 28 -12.89 -13.36 -15.89
CA THR A 28 -11.80 -14.22 -15.44
C THR A 28 -10.76 -13.37 -14.73
N LEU A 29 -10.26 -13.86 -13.61
CA LEU A 29 -9.13 -13.24 -12.93
C LEU A 29 -7.85 -13.55 -13.72
N ASP A 30 -7.10 -12.50 -14.07
CA ASP A 30 -5.78 -12.67 -14.70
C ASP A 30 -4.81 -13.37 -13.73
N ALA A 31 -3.87 -14.16 -14.24
CA ALA A 31 -2.95 -14.96 -13.42
C ALA A 31 -2.10 -14.12 -12.46
N ASN A 32 -1.83 -12.86 -12.79
CA ASN A 32 -1.03 -11.95 -11.97
C ASN A 32 -1.88 -11.09 -11.01
N GLN A 33 -3.20 -11.27 -11.01
CA GLN A 33 -4.12 -10.50 -10.16
C GLN A 33 -4.72 -11.39 -9.09
N SER A 34 -4.80 -10.88 -7.85
CA SER A 34 -5.50 -11.56 -6.75
C SER A 34 -6.98 -11.19 -6.65
N ARG A 35 -7.38 -10.09 -7.31
CA ARG A 35 -8.75 -9.58 -7.37
C ARG A 35 -8.94 -8.78 -8.65
N THR A 36 -10.19 -8.74 -9.13
CA THR A 36 -10.62 -7.84 -10.20
C THR A 36 -11.96 -7.20 -9.82
N ASP A 37 -12.25 -6.05 -10.41
CA ASP A 37 -13.50 -5.31 -10.27
C ASP A 37 -13.71 -4.43 -11.50
N THR A 38 -14.90 -3.83 -11.64
CA THR A 38 -15.28 -3.11 -12.85
C THR A 38 -14.74 -1.68 -12.93
N THR A 39 -14.30 -1.10 -11.82
CA THR A 39 -14.05 0.33 -11.71
C THR A 39 -12.61 0.63 -11.34
N TYR A 40 -12.13 0.07 -10.24
CA TYR A 40 -10.79 0.31 -9.72
C TYR A 40 -9.75 -0.31 -10.64
N THR A 41 -9.96 -1.53 -11.16
CA THR A 41 -9.00 -2.11 -12.13
C THR A 41 -8.87 -1.28 -13.40
N ALA A 42 -9.97 -0.72 -13.90
CA ALA A 42 -9.96 0.13 -15.09
C ALA A 42 -9.24 1.46 -14.82
N ILE A 43 -9.44 2.04 -13.63
CA ILE A 43 -8.74 3.26 -13.21
C ILE A 43 -7.25 2.98 -13.02
N GLU A 44 -6.88 1.88 -12.37
CA GLU A 44 -5.48 1.47 -12.19
C GLU A 44 -4.79 1.23 -13.53
N ALA A 45 -5.44 0.55 -14.47
CA ALA A 45 -4.91 0.35 -15.82
C ALA A 45 -4.63 1.69 -16.52
N ALA A 46 -5.61 2.60 -16.52
CA ALA A 46 -5.44 3.94 -17.09
C ALA A 46 -4.35 4.77 -16.38
N ALA A 47 -4.22 4.63 -15.06
CA ALA A 47 -3.16 5.26 -14.29
C ALA A 47 -1.79 4.67 -14.64
N HIS A 48 -1.69 3.36 -14.85
CA HIS A 48 -0.45 2.70 -15.27
C HIS A 48 0.01 3.21 -16.64
N GLU A 49 -0.89 3.30 -17.63
CA GLU A 49 -0.57 3.89 -18.94
C GLU A 49 -0.06 5.33 -18.84
N LEU A 50 -0.57 6.11 -17.88
CA LEU A 50 -0.10 7.47 -17.64
C LEU A 50 1.30 7.50 -16.98
N VAL A 51 1.56 6.59 -16.06
CA VAL A 51 2.88 6.42 -15.44
C VAL A 51 3.91 5.99 -16.47
N GLU A 52 3.58 5.08 -17.38
CA GLU A 52 4.46 4.67 -18.49
C GLU A 52 4.87 5.89 -19.34
N LYS A 53 3.89 6.73 -19.74
CA LYS A 53 4.18 7.97 -20.48
C LYS A 53 5.07 8.94 -19.71
N LEU A 54 4.92 9.03 -18.39
CA LEU A 54 5.77 9.87 -17.53
C LEU A 54 7.20 9.34 -17.45
N VAL A 55 7.37 8.02 -17.37
CA VAL A 55 8.69 7.37 -17.41
C VAL A 55 9.36 7.59 -18.77
N ASP A 56 8.61 7.45 -19.87
CA ASP A 56 9.09 7.69 -21.23
C ASP A 56 9.50 9.14 -21.48
N SER A 57 8.87 10.09 -20.78
CA SER A 57 9.26 11.50 -20.83
C SER A 57 10.62 11.79 -20.16
N LYS A 58 11.27 10.76 -19.61
CA LYS A 58 12.63 10.77 -19.03
C LYS A 58 12.86 11.93 -18.05
N LEU A 59 11.90 12.13 -17.15
CA LEU A 59 12.03 13.09 -16.07
C LEU A 59 13.24 12.75 -15.17
N PRO A 60 14.02 13.76 -14.73
CA PRO A 60 15.21 13.54 -13.92
C PRO A 60 14.85 12.85 -12.59
N LYS A 61 15.74 11.98 -12.09
CA LYS A 61 15.54 11.06 -10.95
C LYS A 61 14.50 9.96 -11.16
N LEU A 62 13.36 10.23 -11.80
CA LEU A 62 12.37 9.18 -12.10
C LEU A 62 12.93 8.18 -13.09
N ALA A 63 13.53 8.67 -14.18
CA ALA A 63 14.16 7.82 -15.19
C ALA A 63 15.32 7.00 -14.59
N GLU A 64 16.21 7.64 -13.82
CA GLU A 64 17.33 6.94 -13.15
C GLU A 64 16.84 5.84 -12.19
N PHE A 65 15.80 6.13 -11.41
CA PHE A 65 15.20 5.17 -10.50
C PHE A 65 14.53 4.01 -11.25
N TYR A 66 13.80 4.30 -12.32
CA TYR A 66 13.15 3.30 -13.14
C TYR A 66 14.17 2.42 -13.87
N ASP A 67 15.17 3.03 -14.50
CA ASP A 67 16.23 2.32 -15.24
C ASP A 67 17.04 1.41 -14.28
N ALA A 68 17.31 1.86 -13.04
CA ALA A 68 17.94 1.02 -12.01
C ALA A 68 17.07 -0.17 -11.56
N CYS A 69 15.74 -0.03 -11.59
CA CYS A 69 14.80 -1.12 -11.29
C CYS A 69 14.73 -2.14 -12.45
N MET A 70 14.80 -1.65 -13.69
CA MET A 70 14.65 -2.49 -14.89
C MET A 70 15.95 -3.20 -15.31
N ASP A 71 17.11 -2.81 -14.78
CA ASP A 71 18.40 -3.48 -15.02
C ASP A 71 18.52 -4.82 -14.27
N THR A 72 17.76 -5.80 -14.73
CA THR A 72 17.74 -7.17 -14.19
C THR A 72 19.09 -7.86 -14.27
N ALA A 73 19.92 -7.56 -15.27
CA ALA A 73 21.26 -8.14 -15.40
C ALA A 73 22.21 -7.67 -14.29
N ALA A 74 22.18 -6.36 -13.96
CA ALA A 74 22.93 -5.85 -12.82
C ALA A 74 22.39 -6.42 -11.50
N LEU A 75 21.07 -6.50 -11.34
CA LEU A 75 20.44 -7.09 -10.15
C LEU A 75 20.81 -8.57 -9.95
N ASP A 76 20.80 -9.37 -11.02
CA ASP A 76 21.18 -10.79 -10.99
C ASP A 76 22.67 -10.96 -10.62
N THR A 77 23.52 -10.07 -11.11
CA THR A 77 24.95 -10.04 -10.76
C THR A 77 25.17 -9.72 -9.29
N LEU A 78 24.39 -8.77 -8.74
CA LEU A 78 24.47 -8.37 -7.34
C LEU A 78 23.90 -9.43 -6.38
N CYS A 79 22.92 -10.21 -6.83
CA CYS A 79 22.34 -11.32 -6.08
C CYS A 79 21.96 -10.91 -4.64
N LEU A 80 22.47 -11.59 -3.61
CA LEU A 80 22.17 -11.30 -2.20
C LEU A 80 23.04 -10.19 -1.59
N ALA A 81 24.03 -9.65 -2.31
CA ALA A 81 24.95 -8.66 -1.77
C ALA A 81 24.25 -7.39 -1.22
N PRO A 82 23.20 -6.83 -1.88
CA PRO A 82 22.48 -5.69 -1.35
C PRO A 82 21.77 -5.99 -0.02
N ILE A 83 21.37 -7.24 0.19
CA ILE A 83 20.62 -7.67 1.37
C ILE A 83 21.47 -8.31 2.46
N SER A 84 22.72 -8.68 2.18
CA SER A 84 23.66 -9.27 3.14
C SER A 84 24.31 -8.24 4.07
N SER A 85 23.84 -6.98 4.06
CA SER A 85 24.29 -5.97 5.02
C SER A 85 24.12 -6.47 6.46
N PRO A 86 25.04 -6.15 7.38
CA PRO A 86 24.90 -6.47 8.80
C PRO A 86 23.55 -6.02 9.36
N THR A 87 23.05 -4.87 8.89
CA THR A 87 21.75 -4.31 9.28
C THR A 87 20.56 -5.22 8.96
N MET A 88 20.59 -5.89 7.82
CA MET A 88 19.52 -6.81 7.37
C MET A 88 19.68 -8.19 8.01
N THR A 89 20.93 -8.64 8.24
CA THR A 89 21.22 -9.89 8.96
C THR A 89 20.71 -9.83 10.40
N GLN A 90 20.80 -8.68 11.08
CA GLN A 90 20.25 -8.50 12.43
C GLN A 90 18.71 -8.62 12.47
N VAL A 91 18.02 -8.18 11.42
CA VAL A 91 16.56 -8.33 11.30
C VAL A 91 16.17 -9.80 11.16
N VAL A 92 16.89 -10.58 10.33
CA VAL A 92 16.60 -12.00 10.07
C VAL A 92 16.89 -12.90 11.27
N LEU A 93 17.91 -12.59 12.07
CA LEU A 93 18.31 -13.41 13.22
C LEU A 93 17.38 -13.31 14.44
N ASN A 94 16.30 -12.51 14.38
CA ASN A 94 15.33 -12.30 15.45
C ASN A 94 15.97 -12.14 16.85
N ARG A 95 17.12 -11.45 16.94
CA ARG A 95 17.69 -11.02 18.24
C ARG A 95 16.95 -9.80 18.78
N GLY A 96 15.61 -9.78 18.60
CA GLY A 96 14.70 -8.66 18.80
C GLY A 96 14.50 -8.21 20.26
N HIS A 97 15.40 -8.57 21.18
CA HIS A 97 15.33 -8.14 22.57
C HIS A 97 16.15 -6.88 22.88
N GLN A 98 16.97 -6.38 21.94
CA GLN A 98 17.75 -5.16 22.16
C GLN A 98 17.16 -3.98 21.37
N VAL A 99 16.27 -3.25 22.05
CA VAL A 99 15.68 -1.95 21.64
C VAL A 99 16.65 -0.99 20.89
N PRO A 100 17.94 -0.82 21.28
CA PRO A 100 18.84 0.08 20.56
C PRO A 100 19.15 -0.31 19.10
N THR A 101 18.84 -1.53 18.66
CA THR A 101 19.15 -2.01 17.29
C THR A 101 18.02 -1.77 16.28
N LEU A 102 16.84 -1.29 16.72
CA LEU A 102 15.68 -1.08 15.83
C LEU A 102 15.75 0.21 14.99
N GLY A 103 16.66 1.14 15.31
CA GLY A 103 16.71 2.46 14.68
C GLY A 103 17.03 2.42 13.17
N GLU A 104 18.04 1.67 12.76
CA GLU A 104 18.42 1.59 11.33
C GLU A 104 17.42 0.81 10.46
N PRO A 105 16.90 -0.37 10.87
CA PRO A 105 15.84 -1.04 10.14
C PRO A 105 14.62 -0.12 9.96
N THR A 106 14.20 0.57 11.02
CA THR A 106 13.07 1.50 10.98
C THR A 106 13.32 2.67 10.01
N ARG A 107 14.55 3.22 9.97
CA ARG A 107 14.92 4.26 8.99
C ARG A 107 14.85 3.77 7.55
N LYS A 108 15.12 2.49 7.31
CA LYS A 108 14.98 1.83 5.99
C LYS A 108 13.55 1.36 5.71
N GLY A 109 12.58 1.68 6.57
CA GLY A 109 11.18 1.28 6.42
C GLY A 109 10.88 -0.17 6.86
N ILE A 110 11.85 -0.88 7.44
CA ILE A 110 11.68 -2.25 7.94
C ILE A 110 11.12 -2.18 9.36
N VAL A 111 9.92 -2.72 9.56
CA VAL A 111 9.25 -2.78 10.86
C VAL A 111 9.35 -4.19 11.42
N LEU A 112 9.81 -4.33 12.67
CA LEU A 112 9.92 -5.62 13.36
C LEU A 112 8.82 -5.83 14.41
N LEU A 113 8.70 -4.91 15.37
CA LEU A 113 7.77 -5.04 16.50
C LEU A 113 6.87 -3.82 16.69
N VAL A 114 7.42 -2.61 16.51
CA VAL A 114 6.71 -1.35 16.69
C VAL A 114 6.84 -0.52 15.42
N VAL A 115 5.70 -0.09 14.86
CA VAL A 115 5.67 0.88 13.76
C VAL A 115 5.97 2.26 14.35
N LEU A 116 7.16 2.78 14.07
CA LEU A 116 7.48 4.17 14.36
C LEU A 116 7.24 5.00 13.10
N GLY A 117 6.31 5.94 13.19
CA GLY A 117 5.99 6.86 12.12
C GLY A 117 5.49 8.18 12.68
N ARG A 118 5.71 9.27 11.95
CA ARG A 118 5.11 10.56 12.30
C ARG A 118 3.76 10.65 11.60
N ARG A 119 2.69 10.77 12.39
CA ARG A 119 1.36 11.17 11.87
C ARG A 119 1.03 12.55 12.40
N LYS A 120 0.23 13.31 11.64
CA LYS A 120 -0.39 14.53 12.14
C LYS A 120 -1.28 14.17 13.34
N GLN A 121 -1.16 14.89 14.45
CA GLN A 121 -2.04 14.71 15.61
C GLN A 121 -3.48 15.07 15.26
N ASN A 122 -4.39 14.15 15.56
CA ASN A 122 -5.82 14.24 15.27
C ASN A 122 -6.54 15.17 16.27
N THR A 123 -5.89 15.51 17.39
CA THR A 123 -6.50 16.14 18.58
C THR A 123 -6.32 17.64 18.68
N CYS A 124 -5.49 18.26 17.84
CA CYS A 124 -5.38 19.70 17.78
C CYS A 124 -5.79 20.13 16.35
N PRO A 125 -7.11 20.26 16.04
CA PRO A 125 -7.52 21.06 14.88
C PRO A 125 -6.87 22.42 15.05
N THR A 126 -6.32 22.96 13.96
CA THR A 126 -5.57 24.22 13.93
C THR A 126 -6.27 25.26 14.80
N GLN A 127 -5.74 25.47 16.00
CA GLN A 127 -6.40 26.27 17.03
C GLN A 127 -6.48 27.70 16.49
N LEU A 128 -7.69 28.27 16.39
CA LEU A 128 -7.87 29.71 16.32
C LEU A 128 -6.98 30.37 17.40
N PRO A 129 -6.31 31.50 17.10
CA PRO A 129 -5.34 32.08 18.02
C PRO A 129 -6.03 32.42 19.35
N GLY A 130 -5.69 31.68 20.42
CA GLY A 130 -6.17 31.98 21.78
C GLY A 130 -6.48 30.80 22.71
N SER A 131 -6.47 29.54 22.27
CA SER A 131 -6.77 28.41 23.18
C SER A 131 -5.52 27.58 23.51
N HIS A 132 -4.90 27.86 24.64
CA HIS A 132 -3.89 26.99 25.25
C HIS A 132 -4.61 25.89 26.03
N ASN A 133 -4.64 24.66 25.52
CA ASN A 133 -4.73 23.40 26.29
C ASN A 133 -4.86 22.21 25.34
N CYS A 134 -3.74 21.65 24.89
CA CYS A 134 -3.70 20.27 24.38
C CYS A 134 -3.29 19.42 25.62
N ARG A 135 -4.28 18.84 26.33
CA ARG A 135 -4.06 17.99 27.52
C ARG A 135 -3.63 16.59 27.06
N ASP A 136 -2.54 16.09 27.63
CA ASP A 136 -2.02 14.73 27.45
C ASP A 136 -3.12 13.67 27.65
N LEU A 137 -3.41 12.90 26.60
CA LEU A 137 -4.13 11.64 26.71
C LEU A 137 -3.10 10.51 26.63
N THR A 138 -2.67 10.08 27.81
CA THR A 138 -1.92 8.85 27.99
C THR A 138 -2.76 7.64 27.57
N LEU A 139 -2.08 6.63 27.03
CA LEU A 139 -2.63 5.36 26.55
C LEU A 139 -3.66 4.74 27.51
N GLY A 140 -4.75 4.25 26.94
CA GLY A 140 -5.47 3.09 27.47
C GLY A 140 -6.72 3.40 28.27
N SER A 141 -7.85 3.46 27.58
CA SER A 141 -9.03 2.65 27.94
C SER A 141 -10.05 2.77 26.82
N ALA A 142 -10.38 1.63 26.23
CA ALA A 142 -11.57 1.50 25.42
C ALA A 142 -12.77 1.68 26.36
N THR A 143 -13.58 2.72 26.15
CA THR A 143 -14.96 2.72 26.59
C THR A 143 -15.78 2.04 25.48
N PRO A 144 -16.38 0.86 25.74
CA PRO A 144 -17.38 0.31 24.84
C PRO A 144 -18.67 1.14 24.95
N CYS A 145 -19.47 1.13 23.89
CA CYS A 145 -20.88 1.52 23.97
C CYS A 145 -21.63 0.66 24.99
#